data_AF-A0A1J1HSP2-F1
#
_entry.id   AF-A0A1J1HSP2-F1
#
_cell.length_a   1.000
_cell.length_b   1.000
_cell.length_c   1.000
_cell.angle_alpha   90.00
_cell.angle_beta   90.00
_cell.angle_gamma   90.00
#
_symmetry.space_group_name_H-M   'P 1'
#
loop_
_entity.id
_entity.type
_entity.pdbx_description
1 polymer ?
#
loop_
_entity_poly.entity_id
_entity_poly.type
_entity_poly.pdbx_seq_one_letter_code
_entity_poly.pdbx_strand_id
1 'polypeptide(L)'
;MLKKNIIHSQIKRISLSYAEALSVKINGNSISDPVTFNDLSSDHLPISFQIPINSLSNPNRKILNLRKANWKIFRNILSYKTDELNDKFQVLDTPEKVDSCIESFSEEVNAAVEKAIPKKNPYRFRYPYDDELRTLTKNRNHYRNLYKSSLNPAFKSIVNQLNRLIHRKTAKLNCESFERTLANLNIYDNSFYQFSKALKSKKSEMPPLVDNNGSLAYSDSAKARALADNFLKSHNLTHSNTSKYDALVGEKLTELRRNRSHCMCFSTHSLPASCRLQELSSAIGEAQARSVVSSLYCLFRKNNSVSFHAKLTAYKTLIRPIMTYACPIFSNCPDVHFKRLQIQQNKLLRMVLNAPFFTRTTDLHKEANDIPTIRQFVDKLTKQFYSRASSHENKLVKNLGNYDIRNMGFRIRIKFTL
;
A
#
# COMPACT_ATOMS: atom_id res chain seq x y z
N MET A 1 -18.23 -29.42 -29.32
CA MET A 1 -16.97 -28.82 -29.81
C MET A 1 -16.95 -27.29 -29.75
N LEU A 2 -18.04 -26.58 -30.08
CA LEU A 2 -18.13 -25.11 -30.03
C LEU A 2 -17.81 -24.47 -28.66
N LYS A 3 -18.27 -25.04 -27.54
CA LYS A 3 -17.98 -24.53 -26.18
C LYS A 3 -16.49 -24.60 -25.80
N LYS A 4 -15.74 -25.58 -26.31
CA LYS A 4 -14.30 -25.75 -26.04
C LYS A 4 -13.48 -24.69 -26.76
N ASN A 5 -13.83 -24.35 -28.00
CA ASN A 5 -13.15 -23.31 -28.79
C ASN A 5 -13.40 -21.90 -28.27
N ILE A 6 -14.59 -21.64 -27.72
CA ILE A 6 -14.92 -20.33 -27.10
C ILE A 6 -14.16 -20.14 -25.78
N ILE A 7 -14.04 -21.20 -24.97
CA ILE A 7 -13.25 -21.15 -23.73
C ILE A 7 -11.76 -20.98 -24.07
N HIS A 8 -11.26 -21.67 -25.09
CA HIS A 8 -9.86 -21.56 -25.51
C HIS A 8 -9.51 -20.17 -26.07
N SER A 9 -10.43 -19.53 -26.81
CA SER A 9 -10.24 -18.16 -27.33
C SER A 9 -10.37 -17.09 -26.25
N GLN A 10 -11.28 -17.27 -25.29
CA GLN A 10 -11.40 -16.39 -24.12
C GLN A 10 -10.16 -16.47 -23.23
N ILE A 11 -9.61 -17.67 -23.01
CA ILE A 11 -8.39 -17.86 -22.25
C ILE A 11 -7.19 -17.25 -22.98
N LYS A 12 -7.10 -17.39 -24.31
CA LYS A 12 -6.05 -16.75 -25.12
C LYS A 12 -6.11 -15.21 -25.03
N ARG A 13 -7.32 -14.63 -25.04
CA ARG A 13 -7.55 -13.18 -24.84
C ARG A 13 -7.20 -12.70 -23.43
N ILE A 14 -7.54 -13.46 -22.39
CA ILE A 14 -7.17 -13.12 -21.00
C ILE A 14 -5.66 -13.22 -20.80
N SER A 15 -4.99 -14.22 -21.41
CA SER A 15 -3.53 -14.34 -21.34
C SER A 15 -2.80 -13.24 -22.12
N LEU A 16 -3.32 -12.79 -23.27
CA LEU A 16 -2.76 -11.67 -24.04
C LEU A 16 -2.94 -10.34 -23.30
N SER A 17 -4.11 -10.08 -22.72
CA SER A 17 -4.35 -8.90 -21.88
C SER A 17 -3.47 -8.87 -20.63
N TYR A 18 -3.24 -10.01 -19.98
CA TYR A 18 -2.31 -10.10 -18.85
C TYR A 18 -0.84 -10.02 -19.29
N ALA A 19 -0.48 -10.52 -20.47
CA ALA A 19 0.86 -10.41 -21.05
C ALA A 19 1.19 -8.97 -21.46
N GLU A 20 0.23 -8.21 -22.01
CA GLU A 20 0.35 -6.77 -22.26
C GLU A 20 0.41 -5.96 -20.96
N ALA A 21 -0.32 -6.37 -19.92
CA ALA A 21 -0.23 -5.73 -18.60
C ALA A 21 1.10 -6.05 -17.87
N LEU A 22 1.69 -7.22 -18.09
CA LEU A 22 3.00 -7.61 -17.55
C LEU A 22 4.18 -7.07 -18.37
N SER A 23 4.05 -6.94 -19.69
CA SER A 23 5.09 -6.39 -20.57
C SER A 23 5.44 -4.93 -20.23
N VAL A 24 4.55 -4.23 -19.52
CA VAL A 24 4.77 -2.86 -19.04
C VAL A 24 5.83 -2.75 -17.93
N LYS A 25 6.30 -3.82 -17.26
CA LYS A 25 7.14 -3.64 -16.05
C LYS A 25 8.28 -4.60 -15.76
N ILE A 26 8.91 -5.23 -16.76
CA ILE A 26 10.23 -5.88 -16.56
C ILE A 26 11.24 -5.36 -17.58
N ASN A 27 11.79 -4.19 -17.28
CA ASN A 27 13.12 -3.70 -17.71
C ASN A 27 13.70 -4.13 -19.07
N GLY A 28 12.90 -4.14 -20.14
CA GLY A 28 13.41 -4.38 -21.50
C GLY A 28 14.00 -5.79 -21.72
N ASN A 29 13.63 -6.77 -20.89
CA ASN A 29 13.93 -8.16 -21.18
C ASN A 29 12.79 -8.72 -22.03
N SER A 30 13.12 -9.23 -23.22
CA SER A 30 12.18 -10.01 -24.02
C SER A 30 11.84 -11.28 -23.24
N ILE A 31 10.64 -11.30 -22.65
CA ILE A 31 10.08 -12.50 -22.00
C ILE A 31 9.73 -13.49 -23.12
N SER A 32 9.96 -14.79 -22.93
CA SER A 32 9.50 -15.78 -23.91
C SER A 32 7.98 -15.84 -23.97
N ASP A 33 7.40 -16.20 -25.12
CA ASP A 33 5.96 -16.31 -25.25
C ASP A 33 5.37 -17.26 -24.18
N PRO A 34 4.32 -16.85 -23.45
CA PRO A 34 3.74 -17.67 -22.39
C PRO A 34 3.08 -18.92 -22.98
N VAL A 35 3.53 -20.10 -22.53
CA VAL A 35 2.97 -21.40 -22.92
C VAL A 35 2.02 -21.89 -21.82
N THR A 36 0.82 -22.31 -22.21
CA THR A 36 -0.16 -22.93 -21.31
C THR A 36 -0.03 -24.45 -21.37
N PHE A 37 -0.03 -25.10 -20.21
CA PHE A 37 -0.01 -26.57 -20.12
C PHE A 37 -1.36 -27.07 -19.58
N ASN A 38 -1.85 -28.17 -20.13
CA ASN A 38 -3.15 -28.74 -19.79
C ASN A 38 -3.04 -30.03 -18.94
N ASP A 39 -1.88 -30.22 -18.29
CA ASP A 39 -1.48 -31.49 -17.66
C ASP A 39 -2.04 -31.70 -16.25
N LEU A 40 -2.81 -30.75 -15.72
CA LEU A 40 -3.40 -30.83 -14.38
C LEU A 40 -4.92 -30.82 -14.46
N SER A 41 -5.58 -31.67 -13.66
CA SER A 41 -7.05 -31.77 -13.54
C SER A 41 -7.69 -30.57 -12.81
N SER A 42 -7.00 -29.44 -12.76
CA SER A 42 -7.40 -28.22 -12.07
C SER A 42 -8.03 -27.25 -13.07
N ASP A 43 -9.12 -26.58 -12.70
CA ASP A 43 -9.79 -25.55 -13.52
C ASP A 43 -8.94 -24.28 -13.78
N HIS A 44 -7.65 -24.32 -13.42
CA HIS A 44 -6.66 -23.28 -13.66
C HIS A 44 -5.56 -23.81 -14.59
N LEU A 45 -5.47 -23.23 -15.79
CA LEU A 45 -4.39 -23.53 -16.74
C LEU A 45 -3.09 -22.84 -16.28
N PRO A 46 -2.07 -23.60 -15.85
CA PRO A 46 -0.77 -23.01 -15.52
C PRO A 46 -0.14 -22.37 -16.76
N ILE A 47 0.35 -21.14 -16.58
CA ILE A 47 1.10 -20.38 -17.58
C ILE A 47 2.59 -20.45 -17.22
N SER A 48 3.42 -20.85 -18.17
CA SER A 48 4.88 -20.85 -18.03
C SER A 48 5.50 -19.86 -19.01
N PHE A 49 6.55 -19.16 -18.57
CA PHE A 49 7.38 -18.34 -19.43
C PHE A 49 8.79 -18.25 -18.83
N GLN A 50 9.78 -18.01 -19.69
CA GLN A 50 11.17 -17.86 -19.30
C GLN A 50 11.53 -16.38 -19.26
N ILE A 51 12.18 -15.96 -18.16
CA ILE A 51 12.75 -14.63 -18.01
C ILE A 51 14.27 -14.78 -18.15
N PRO A 52 14.91 -14.28 -19.22
CA PRO A 52 16.36 -14.29 -19.31
C PRO A 52 16.95 -13.41 -18.19
N ILE A 53 17.86 -13.99 -17.39
CA ILE A 53 18.52 -13.33 -16.25
C ILE A 53 19.62 -12.36 -16.72
N ASN A 54 20.10 -12.53 -17.96
CA ASN A 54 21.14 -11.70 -18.54
C ASN A 54 20.58 -10.33 -18.92
N SER A 55 20.61 -9.39 -17.98
CA SER A 55 20.37 -7.98 -18.27
C SER A 55 21.49 -7.47 -19.15
N LEU A 56 21.30 -7.48 -20.46
CA LEU A 56 22.05 -6.58 -21.34
C LEU A 56 21.62 -5.17 -20.97
N SER A 57 22.33 -4.56 -20.01
CA SER A 57 22.14 -3.17 -19.64
C SER A 57 22.38 -2.34 -20.88
N ASN A 58 21.32 -1.97 -21.61
CA ASN A 58 21.45 -1.06 -22.74
C ASN A 58 21.88 0.31 -22.19
N PRO A 59 23.16 0.70 -22.34
CA PRO A 59 23.66 1.92 -21.72
C PRO A 59 22.97 3.17 -22.30
N ASN A 60 22.39 3.05 -23.49
CA ASN A 60 21.74 4.10 -24.26
C ASN A 60 20.21 4.07 -24.19
N ARG A 61 19.60 3.30 -23.26
CA ARG A 61 18.14 3.31 -23.09
C ARG A 61 17.67 4.72 -22.74
N LYS A 62 16.90 5.36 -23.63
CA LYS A 62 16.27 6.66 -23.40
C LYS A 62 14.83 6.46 -22.89
N ILE A 63 14.39 7.29 -21.95
CA ILE A 63 13.03 7.30 -21.38
C ILE A 63 12.26 8.51 -21.91
N LEU A 64 10.97 8.38 -22.14
CA LEU A 64 10.10 9.50 -22.54
C LEU A 64 10.09 10.62 -21.49
N ASN A 65 10.18 11.88 -21.94
CA ASN A 65 10.13 13.05 -21.08
C ASN A 65 8.75 13.72 -21.11
N LEU A 66 7.82 13.18 -20.33
CA LEU A 66 6.43 13.68 -20.27
C LEU A 66 6.32 15.15 -19.83
N ARG A 67 7.30 15.69 -19.10
CA ARG A 67 7.30 17.09 -18.65
C ARG A 67 7.49 18.09 -19.81
N LYS A 68 8.16 17.67 -20.88
CA LYS A 68 8.39 18.47 -22.09
C LYS A 68 7.54 18.00 -23.27
N ALA A 69 6.52 17.16 -23.03
CA ALA A 69 5.67 16.63 -24.09
C ALA A 69 4.76 17.74 -24.67
N ASN A 70 4.59 17.75 -25.99
CA ASN A 70 3.63 18.62 -26.66
C ASN A 70 2.29 17.90 -26.85
N TRP A 71 1.42 18.02 -25.84
CA TRP A 71 0.11 17.36 -25.82
C TRP A 71 -0.86 17.86 -26.90
N LYS A 72 -0.66 19.08 -27.42
CA LYS A 72 -1.49 19.61 -28.51
C LYS A 72 -1.22 18.86 -29.82
N ILE A 73 0.07 18.68 -30.15
CA ILE A 73 0.49 17.90 -31.32
C ILE A 73 0.03 16.44 -31.18
N PHE A 74 0.23 15.85 -30.01
CA PHE A 74 -0.23 14.48 -29.72
C PHE A 74 -1.73 14.30 -29.98
N ARG A 75 -2.54 15.23 -29.45
CA ARG A 75 -3.99 15.21 -29.61
C ARG A 75 -4.42 15.38 -31.07
N ASN A 76 -3.80 16.30 -31.80
CA ASN A 76 -4.14 16.54 -33.21
C ASN A 76 -3.83 15.33 -34.08
N ILE A 77 -2.69 14.66 -33.85
CA ILE A 77 -2.30 13.44 -34.57
C ILE A 77 -3.31 12.32 -34.31
N LEU A 78 -3.71 12.12 -33.06
CA LEU A 78 -4.69 11.08 -32.73
C LEU A 78 -6.08 11.43 -33.26
N SER A 79 -6.54 12.67 -33.12
CA SER A 79 -7.86 13.11 -33.59
C SER A 79 -8.03 12.92 -35.09
N TYR A 80 -7.03 13.31 -35.89
CA TYR A 80 -7.07 13.16 -37.35
C TYR A 80 -7.15 11.69 -37.77
N LYS A 81 -6.43 10.81 -37.07
CA LYS A 81 -6.39 9.38 -37.38
C LYS A 81 -7.57 8.59 -36.81
N THR A 82 -8.14 9.02 -35.68
CA THR A 82 -9.34 8.38 -35.11
C THR A 82 -10.56 8.55 -36.01
N ASP A 83 -10.63 9.63 -36.78
CA ASP A 83 -11.69 9.83 -37.77
C ASP A 83 -11.57 8.81 -38.93
N GLU A 84 -10.34 8.46 -39.36
CA GLU A 84 -10.08 7.41 -40.36
C GLU A 84 -10.29 5.98 -39.83
N LEU A 85 -10.10 5.77 -38.52
CA LEU A 85 -10.28 4.46 -37.89
C LEU A 85 -11.75 4.16 -37.56
N ASN A 86 -12.59 5.19 -37.39
CA ASN A 86 -14.02 5.03 -37.04
C ASN A 86 -14.80 4.20 -38.07
N ASP A 87 -14.42 4.31 -39.35
CA ASP A 87 -15.00 3.51 -40.43
C ASP A 87 -14.54 2.04 -40.40
N LYS A 88 -13.35 1.75 -39.84
CA LYS A 88 -12.82 0.39 -39.68
C LYS A 88 -13.36 -0.36 -38.47
N PHE A 89 -13.88 0.36 -37.47
CA PHE A 89 -14.44 -0.24 -36.25
C PHE A 89 -15.88 -0.77 -36.41
N GLN A 90 -16.56 -0.52 -37.54
CA GLN A 90 -17.97 -0.91 -37.73
C GLN A 90 -18.20 -2.41 -38.00
N VAL A 91 -17.17 -3.19 -38.38
CA VAL A 91 -17.32 -4.63 -38.68
C VAL A 91 -16.23 -5.46 -38.00
N LEU A 92 -16.42 -5.75 -36.71
CA LEU A 92 -15.51 -6.55 -35.86
C LEU A 92 -16.11 -7.93 -35.55
N ASP A 93 -16.39 -8.73 -36.58
CA ASP A 93 -17.09 -10.01 -36.41
C ASP A 93 -16.16 -11.20 -36.06
N THR A 94 -14.85 -11.04 -36.22
CA THR A 94 -13.87 -12.13 -36.04
C THR A 94 -12.75 -11.72 -35.07
N PRO A 95 -12.21 -12.67 -34.27
CA PRO A 95 -11.15 -12.36 -33.33
C PRO A 95 -9.87 -11.86 -34.01
N GLU A 96 -9.57 -12.33 -35.22
CA GLU A 96 -8.39 -11.92 -36.01
C GLU A 96 -8.47 -10.45 -36.44
N LYS A 97 -9.66 -9.98 -36.84
CA LYS A 97 -9.89 -8.56 -37.17
C LYS A 97 -9.74 -7.66 -35.94
N VAL A 98 -10.12 -8.14 -34.77
CA VAL A 98 -9.93 -7.41 -33.50
C VAL A 98 -8.44 -7.26 -33.19
N ASP A 99 -7.67 -8.34 -33.29
CA ASP A 99 -6.24 -8.33 -32.96
C ASP A 99 -5.45 -7.44 -33.95
N SER A 100 -5.76 -7.50 -35.25
CA SER A 100 -5.16 -6.62 -36.27
C SER A 100 -5.49 -5.13 -36.06
N CYS A 101 -6.70 -4.85 -35.55
CA CYS A 101 -7.12 -3.49 -35.24
C CYS A 101 -6.38 -2.93 -34.01
N ILE A 102 -6.18 -3.77 -32.98
CA ILE A 102 -5.38 -3.42 -31.80
C ILE A 102 -3.92 -3.12 -32.20
N GLU A 103 -3.35 -3.92 -33.10
CA GLU A 103 -2.00 -3.71 -33.62
C GLU A 103 -1.89 -2.37 -34.35
N SER A 104 -2.79 -2.10 -35.30
CA SER A 104 -2.82 -0.83 -36.05
C SER A 104 -2.98 0.39 -35.13
N PHE A 105 -3.88 0.32 -34.15
CA PHE A 105 -4.07 1.39 -33.18
C PHE A 105 -2.83 1.61 -32.31
N SER A 106 -2.17 0.53 -31.89
CA SER A 106 -0.94 0.59 -31.09
C SER A 106 0.21 1.23 -31.87
N GLU A 107 0.35 0.93 -33.16
CA GLU A 107 1.33 1.57 -34.05
C GLU A 107 1.10 3.07 -34.17
N GLU A 108 -0.15 3.50 -34.31
CA GLU A 108 -0.50 4.91 -34.40
C GLU A 108 -0.23 5.68 -33.12
N VAL A 109 -0.58 5.09 -31.96
CA VAL A 109 -0.26 5.65 -30.65
C VAL A 109 1.25 5.78 -30.48
N ASN A 110 2.02 4.77 -30.88
CA ASN A 110 3.47 4.80 -30.82
C ASN A 110 4.05 5.89 -31.73
N ALA A 111 3.56 6.03 -32.96
CA ALA A 111 3.97 7.09 -33.89
C ALA A 111 3.66 8.50 -33.35
N ALA A 112 2.51 8.67 -32.71
CA ALA A 112 2.12 9.92 -32.06
C ALA A 112 3.03 10.23 -30.86
N VAL A 113 3.37 9.23 -30.05
CA VAL A 113 4.31 9.34 -28.93
C VAL A 113 5.70 9.77 -29.41
N GLU A 114 6.22 9.16 -30.48
CA GLU A 114 7.55 9.48 -31.00
C GLU A 114 7.65 10.92 -31.51
N LYS A 115 6.60 11.43 -32.15
CA LYS A 115 6.57 12.82 -32.65
C LYS A 115 6.34 13.85 -31.55
N ALA A 116 5.48 13.55 -30.57
CA ALA A 116 5.05 14.55 -29.58
C ALA A 116 5.92 14.58 -28.31
N ILE A 117 6.64 13.50 -27.99
CA ILE A 117 7.30 13.34 -26.69
C ILE A 117 8.82 13.17 -26.86
N PRO A 118 9.64 14.15 -26.41
CA PRO A 118 11.09 14.03 -26.52
C PRO A 118 11.64 12.96 -25.57
N LYS A 119 12.66 12.23 -26.02
CA LYS A 119 13.37 11.20 -25.23
C LYS A 119 14.45 11.87 -24.35
N LYS A 120 14.54 11.50 -23.07
CA LYS A 120 15.60 11.91 -22.13
C LYS A 120 16.42 10.71 -21.66
N ASN A 121 17.66 10.95 -21.26
CA ASN A 121 18.41 9.91 -20.57
C ASN A 121 17.76 9.61 -19.21
N PRO A 122 17.65 8.33 -18.81
CA PRO A 122 17.23 7.98 -17.47
C PRO A 122 18.13 8.70 -16.48
N TYR A 123 17.51 9.35 -15.49
CA TYR A 123 18.27 9.94 -14.40
C TYR A 123 18.99 8.82 -13.65
N ARG A 124 20.28 8.68 -13.89
CA ARG A 124 21.14 7.83 -13.07
C ARG A 124 21.59 8.69 -11.91
N PHE A 125 20.90 8.55 -10.78
CA PHE A 125 21.41 9.07 -9.52
C PHE A 125 22.73 8.35 -9.20
N ARG A 126 23.86 8.94 -9.62
CA ARG A 126 25.18 8.50 -9.17
C ARG A 126 25.40 9.12 -7.81
N TYR A 127 25.17 8.33 -6.78
CA TYR A 127 25.75 8.67 -5.48
C TYR A 127 27.27 8.51 -5.62
N PRO A 128 28.08 9.51 -5.25
CA PRO A 128 29.53 9.38 -5.23
C PRO A 128 29.91 8.54 -4.01
N TYR A 129 29.55 7.25 -4.01
CA TYR A 129 30.08 6.31 -3.04
C TYR A 129 31.42 5.82 -3.59
N ASP A 130 32.49 6.37 -3.03
CA ASP A 130 33.80 5.74 -3.09
C ASP A 130 33.68 4.27 -2.63
N ASP A 131 34.45 3.37 -3.26
CA ASP A 131 34.34 1.92 -3.05
C ASP A 131 34.56 1.55 -1.58
N GLU A 132 35.45 2.26 -0.90
CA GLU A 132 35.70 2.08 0.52
C GLU A 132 34.53 2.58 1.41
N LEU A 133 33.78 3.60 1.00
CA LEU A 133 32.57 4.01 1.74
C LEU A 133 31.47 2.92 1.64
N ARG A 134 31.43 2.22 0.50
CA ARG A 134 30.54 1.07 0.28
C ARG A 134 30.94 -0.12 1.15
N THR A 135 32.23 -0.43 1.27
CA THR A 135 32.70 -1.52 2.16
C THR A 135 32.43 -1.19 3.62
N LEU A 136 32.71 0.05 4.08
CA LEU A 136 32.39 0.51 5.43
C LEU A 136 30.88 0.40 5.73
N THR A 137 30.02 0.76 4.77
CA THR A 137 28.57 0.66 4.91
C THR A 137 28.10 -0.80 5.03
N LYS A 138 28.67 -1.70 4.22
CA LYS A 138 28.40 -3.14 4.29
C LYS A 138 28.80 -3.71 5.65
N ASN A 139 30.02 -3.41 6.12
CA ASN A 139 30.53 -3.86 7.41
C ASN A 139 29.66 -3.34 8.57
N ARG A 140 29.27 -2.06 8.52
CA ARG A 140 28.38 -1.45 9.52
C ARG A 140 27.03 -2.16 9.57
N ASN A 141 26.47 -2.53 8.42
CA ASN A 141 25.19 -3.25 8.36
C ASN A 141 25.33 -4.69 8.88
N HIS A 142 26.45 -5.36 8.55
CA HIS A 142 26.78 -6.69 9.07
C HIS A 142 26.81 -6.69 10.61
N TYR A 143 27.62 -5.82 11.23
CA TYR A 143 27.70 -5.73 12.69
C TYR A 143 26.41 -5.22 13.35
N ARG A 144 25.64 -4.36 12.67
CA ARG A 144 24.31 -3.96 13.17
C ARG A 144 23.35 -5.15 13.21
N ASN A 145 23.41 -6.05 12.24
CA ASN A 145 22.57 -7.24 12.21
C ASN A 145 23.05 -8.27 13.25
N LEU A 146 24.37 -8.44 13.43
CA LEU A 146 24.92 -9.23 14.53
C LEU A 146 24.48 -8.70 15.90
N TYR A 147 24.54 -7.39 16.12
CA TYR A 147 24.04 -6.77 17.36
C TYR A 147 22.54 -7.02 17.56
N LYS A 148 21.73 -6.90 16.50
CA LYS A 148 20.29 -7.19 16.56
C LYS A 148 19.98 -8.64 16.94
N SER A 149 20.85 -9.58 16.56
CA SER A 149 20.66 -11.02 16.81
C SER A 149 21.23 -11.47 18.15
N SER A 150 22.40 -10.98 18.54
CA SER A 150 23.16 -11.46 19.71
C SER A 150 23.07 -10.52 20.92
N LEU A 151 22.62 -9.27 20.73
CA LEU A 151 22.60 -8.21 21.74
C LEU A 151 23.95 -7.88 22.41
N ASN A 152 25.06 -8.41 21.89
CA ASN A 152 26.38 -8.17 22.48
C ASN A 152 26.77 -6.68 22.36
N PRO A 153 27.03 -5.97 23.48
CA PRO A 153 27.44 -4.57 23.48
C PRO A 153 28.70 -4.27 22.65
N ALA A 154 29.61 -5.24 22.49
CA ALA A 154 30.80 -5.09 21.67
C ALA A 154 30.45 -4.75 20.21
N PHE A 155 29.44 -5.42 19.63
CA PHE A 155 28.99 -5.12 18.26
C PHE A 155 28.35 -3.73 18.14
N LYS A 156 27.68 -3.24 19.18
CA LYS A 156 27.16 -1.86 19.21
C LYS A 156 28.31 -0.85 19.19
N SER A 157 29.38 -1.11 19.93
CA SER A 157 30.59 -0.27 19.91
C SER A 157 31.21 -0.21 18.51
N ILE A 158 31.37 -1.37 17.85
CA ILE A 158 31.88 -1.46 16.47
C ILE A 158 30.99 -0.69 15.49
N VAL A 159 29.66 -0.82 15.58
CA VAL A 159 28.72 -0.04 14.75
C VAL A 159 28.91 1.46 14.96
N ASN A 160 29.09 1.92 16.19
CA ASN A 160 29.32 3.33 16.49
C ASN A 160 30.68 3.84 15.96
N GLN A 161 31.72 3.01 16.00
CA GLN A 161 33.01 3.32 15.37
C GLN A 161 32.87 3.43 13.85
N LEU A 162 32.23 2.45 13.20
CA LEU A 162 32.00 2.47 11.75
C LEU A 162 31.12 3.64 11.31
N ASN A 163 30.10 4.00 12.08
CA ASN A 163 29.29 5.20 11.80
C ASN A 163 30.17 6.47 11.84
N ARG A 164 31.04 6.62 12.84
CA ARG A 164 31.98 7.76 12.91
C ARG A 164 32.91 7.82 11.70
N LEU A 165 33.46 6.67 11.27
CA LEU A 165 34.29 6.60 10.07
C LEU A 165 33.52 6.97 8.80
N ILE A 166 32.32 6.44 8.63
CA ILE A 166 31.41 6.80 7.52
C ILE A 166 31.17 8.30 7.51
N HIS A 167 30.82 8.91 8.65
CA HIS A 167 30.57 10.35 8.73
C HIS A 167 31.80 11.19 8.34
N ARG A 168 33.00 10.85 8.87
CA ARG A 168 34.25 11.53 8.52
C ARG A 168 34.54 11.43 7.03
N LYS A 169 34.38 10.24 6.47
CA LYS A 169 34.66 9.99 5.06
C LYS A 169 33.67 10.70 4.14
N THR A 170 32.38 10.68 4.47
CA THR A 170 31.36 11.44 3.75
C THR A 170 31.64 12.95 3.82
N ALA A 171 32.04 13.47 4.97
CA ALA A 171 32.43 14.88 5.09
C ALA A 171 33.61 15.22 4.17
N LYS A 172 34.66 14.39 4.15
CA LYS A 172 35.81 14.57 3.25
C LYS A 172 35.41 14.58 1.78
N LEU A 173 34.62 13.59 1.33
CA LEU A 173 34.13 13.52 -0.05
C LEU A 173 33.26 14.73 -0.43
N ASN A 174 32.45 15.23 0.50
CA ASN A 174 31.66 16.43 0.29
C ASN A 174 32.54 17.67 0.13
N CYS A 175 33.59 17.81 0.94
CA CYS A 175 34.57 18.89 0.80
C CYS A 175 35.28 18.83 -0.57
N GLU A 176 35.80 17.66 -0.95
CA GLU A 176 36.45 17.49 -2.26
C GLU A 176 35.47 17.76 -3.42
N SER A 177 34.22 17.32 -3.30
CA SER A 177 33.19 17.62 -4.31
C SER A 177 32.90 19.11 -4.39
N PHE A 178 32.91 19.81 -3.25
CA PHE A 178 32.74 21.25 -3.19
C PHE A 178 33.92 21.98 -3.84
N GLU A 179 35.15 21.57 -3.53
CA GLU A 179 36.37 22.10 -4.17
C GLU A 179 36.36 21.89 -5.69
N ARG A 180 36.00 20.70 -6.17
CA ARG A 180 35.82 20.44 -7.62
C ARG A 180 34.73 21.32 -8.22
N THR A 181 33.66 21.60 -7.48
CA THR A 181 32.59 22.49 -7.96
C THR A 181 33.14 23.90 -8.11
N LEU A 182 33.85 24.41 -7.10
CA LEU A 182 34.49 25.74 -7.12
C LEU A 182 35.49 25.87 -8.27
N ALA A 183 36.34 24.87 -8.48
CA ALA A 183 37.35 24.88 -9.55
C ALA A 183 36.73 24.92 -10.96
N ASN A 184 35.52 24.38 -11.12
CA ASN A 184 34.81 24.34 -12.40
C ASN A 184 33.82 25.50 -12.59
N LEU A 185 33.73 26.45 -11.65
CA LEU A 185 32.87 27.62 -11.81
C LEU A 185 33.44 28.52 -12.91
N ASN A 186 32.57 28.92 -13.84
CA ASN A 186 32.91 29.88 -14.88
C ASN A 186 32.04 31.13 -14.72
N ILE A 187 32.63 32.29 -14.98
CA ILE A 187 31.96 33.60 -14.90
C ILE A 187 31.11 33.83 -16.16
N TYR A 188 31.52 33.27 -17.29
CA TYR A 188 30.84 33.44 -18.58
C TYR A 188 29.65 32.51 -18.77
N ASP A 189 29.44 31.54 -17.88
CA ASP A 189 28.28 30.65 -17.90
C ASP A 189 27.33 30.93 -16.71
N ASN A 190 26.14 30.31 -16.74
CA ASN A 190 25.16 30.46 -15.67
C ASN A 190 25.53 29.65 -14.39
N SER A 191 26.69 28.99 -14.35
CA SER A 191 27.08 28.13 -13.22
C SER A 191 27.36 28.94 -11.96
N PHE A 192 28.07 30.06 -12.09
CA PHE A 192 28.38 30.96 -10.97
C PHE A 192 27.11 31.58 -10.38
N TYR A 193 26.17 32.01 -11.23
CA TYR A 193 24.89 32.56 -10.77
C TYR A 193 24.04 31.51 -10.05
N GLN A 194 23.94 30.29 -10.58
CA GLN A 194 23.20 29.21 -9.91
C GLN A 194 23.83 28.83 -8.55
N PHE A 195 25.17 28.77 -8.48
CA PHE A 195 25.90 28.49 -7.25
C PHE A 195 25.71 29.59 -6.20
N SER A 196 25.89 30.85 -6.58
CA SER A 196 25.70 32.00 -5.68
C SER A 196 24.24 32.13 -5.21
N LYS A 197 23.27 31.86 -6.08
CA LYS A 197 21.85 31.80 -5.71
C LYS A 197 21.57 30.67 -4.71
N ALA A 198 22.18 29.50 -4.89
CA ALA A 198 22.04 28.40 -3.94
C ALA A 198 22.58 28.78 -2.55
N LEU A 199 23.73 29.46 -2.47
CA LEU A 199 24.29 29.96 -1.21
C LEU A 199 23.40 31.00 -0.53
N LYS A 200 22.79 31.90 -1.32
CA LYS A 200 21.89 32.96 -0.82
C LYS A 200 20.46 32.50 -0.54
N SER A 201 20.09 31.29 -0.96
CA SER A 201 18.72 30.80 -0.76
C SER A 201 18.42 30.62 0.73
N LYS A 202 17.50 31.43 1.27
CA LYS A 202 17.04 31.29 2.65
C LYS A 202 16.32 29.95 2.78
N LYS A 203 16.83 29.05 3.62
CA LYS A 203 16.13 27.81 3.96
C LYS A 203 14.81 28.20 4.64
N SER A 204 13.70 27.58 4.27
CA SER A 204 12.43 27.77 4.97
C SER A 204 12.60 27.25 6.40
N GLU A 205 12.70 28.14 7.37
CA GLU A 205 12.62 27.77 8.78
C GLU A 205 11.19 27.34 9.08
N MET A 206 11.01 26.26 9.84
CA MET A 206 9.67 25.91 10.31
C MET A 206 9.19 27.01 11.25
N PRO A 207 8.01 27.61 11.02
CA PRO A 207 7.51 28.65 11.89
C PRO A 207 7.29 28.09 13.31
N PRO A 208 7.51 28.90 14.36
CA PRO A 208 7.27 28.50 15.74
C PRO A 208 5.78 28.14 15.96
N LEU A 209 5.53 27.20 16.88
CA LEU A 209 4.16 26.81 17.24
C LEU A 209 3.43 27.99 17.88
N VAL A 210 2.21 28.23 17.43
CA VAL A 210 1.34 29.30 17.91
C VAL A 210 0.15 28.66 18.63
N ASP A 211 -0.18 29.21 19.80
CA ASP A 211 -1.36 28.79 20.55
C ASP A 211 -2.66 29.32 19.91
N ASN A 212 -3.81 28.84 20.36
CA ASN A 212 -5.12 29.26 19.84
C ASN A 212 -5.36 30.78 19.89
N ASN A 213 -4.69 31.47 20.82
CA ASN A 213 -4.81 32.91 21.03
C ASN A 213 -3.81 33.72 20.17
N GLY A 214 -3.07 33.08 19.26
CA GLY A 214 -2.07 33.76 18.43
C GLY A 214 -0.72 34.01 19.13
N SER A 215 -0.55 33.58 20.38
CA SER A 215 0.69 33.72 21.14
C SER A 215 1.69 32.60 20.84
N LEU A 216 2.98 32.93 20.82
CA LEU A 216 4.07 31.97 20.57
C LEU A 216 4.21 30.98 21.75
N ALA A 217 4.19 29.68 21.45
CA ALA A 217 4.31 28.62 22.43
C ALA A 217 5.80 28.31 22.74
N TYR A 218 6.36 28.96 23.76
CA TYR A 218 7.76 28.79 24.16
C TYR A 218 8.00 27.59 25.09
N SER A 219 7.16 27.42 26.10
CA SER A 219 7.30 26.33 27.08
C SER A 219 6.81 25.00 26.54
N ASP A 220 7.37 23.90 27.03
CA ASP A 220 6.97 22.55 26.60
C ASP A 220 5.49 22.26 26.92
N SER A 221 4.97 22.82 28.02
CA SER A 221 3.54 22.73 28.37
C SER A 221 2.65 23.55 27.44
N ALA A 222 3.10 24.74 27.00
CA ALA A 222 2.38 25.55 26.02
C ALA A 222 2.38 24.88 24.64
N LYS A 223 3.49 24.30 24.20
CA LYS A 223 3.57 23.55 22.93
C LYS A 223 2.66 22.33 22.95
N ALA A 224 2.63 21.59 24.06
CA ALA A 224 1.74 20.44 24.23
C ALA A 224 0.27 20.83 24.16
N ARG A 225 -0.11 21.96 24.79
CA ARG A 225 -1.47 22.53 24.71
C ARG A 225 -1.84 22.99 23.30
N ALA A 226 -0.99 23.78 22.64
CA ALA A 226 -1.22 24.24 21.27
C ALA A 226 -1.40 23.06 20.29
N LEU A 227 -0.63 21.98 20.47
CA LEU A 227 -0.81 20.74 19.71
C LEU A 227 -2.13 20.04 20.08
N ALA A 228 -2.42 19.86 21.37
CA ALA A 228 -3.65 19.21 21.84
C ALA A 228 -4.92 19.92 21.32
N ASP A 229 -4.91 21.25 21.33
CA ASP A 229 -5.98 22.08 20.84
C ASP A 229 -6.14 21.98 19.32
N ASN A 230 -5.05 21.95 18.55
CA ASN A 230 -5.09 21.72 17.11
C ASN A 230 -5.56 20.29 16.79
N PHE A 231 -5.19 19.30 17.62
CA PHE A 231 -5.71 17.94 17.54
C PHE A 231 -7.22 17.91 17.82
N LEU A 232 -7.69 18.60 18.87
CA LEU A 232 -9.11 18.71 19.19
C LEU A 232 -9.90 19.40 18.06
N LYS A 233 -9.37 20.49 17.49
CA LYS A 233 -9.98 21.17 16.33
C LYS A 233 -10.06 20.27 15.09
N SER A 234 -9.00 19.52 14.79
CA SER A 234 -8.99 18.58 13.65
C SER A 234 -9.83 17.32 13.89
N HIS A 235 -10.13 16.98 15.14
CA HIS A 235 -10.85 15.76 15.52
C HIS A 235 -12.25 16.03 16.10
N ASN A 236 -12.67 17.29 16.21
CA ASN A 236 -14.08 17.65 16.31
C ASN A 236 -14.72 17.29 14.96
N LEU A 237 -15.19 16.05 14.86
CA LEU A 237 -16.19 15.66 13.89
C LEU A 237 -17.33 16.66 14.06
N THR A 238 -17.51 17.56 13.11
CA THR A 238 -18.70 18.40 13.04
C THR A 238 -19.88 17.45 13.13
N HIS A 239 -20.54 17.45 14.28
CA HIS A 239 -21.77 16.69 14.53
C HIS A 239 -22.94 17.32 13.77
N SER A 240 -22.81 17.41 12.44
CA SER A 240 -23.93 17.23 11.54
C SER A 240 -23.67 15.90 10.84
N ASN A 241 -24.43 14.86 11.22
CA ASN A 241 -24.47 13.55 10.55
C ASN A 241 -25.12 13.65 9.16
N THR A 242 -24.83 14.70 8.42
CA THR A 242 -25.25 14.90 7.05
C THR A 242 -24.01 15.29 6.27
N SER A 243 -23.31 14.29 5.76
CA SER A 243 -22.37 14.48 4.66
C SER A 243 -23.16 15.04 3.47
N LYS A 244 -22.57 15.99 2.72
CA LYS A 244 -23.16 16.47 1.45
C LYS A 244 -23.39 15.35 0.43
N TYR A 245 -22.80 14.18 0.66
CA TYR A 245 -22.93 12.98 -0.14
C TYR A 245 -24.00 12.02 0.37
N ASP A 246 -24.58 12.22 1.56
CA ASP A 246 -25.59 11.31 2.12
C ASP A 246 -26.88 11.31 1.30
N ALA A 247 -27.27 12.48 0.76
CA ALA A 247 -28.39 12.59 -0.19
C ALA A 247 -28.09 11.83 -1.50
N LEU A 248 -26.86 11.95 -2.00
CA LEU A 248 -26.41 11.30 -3.24
C LEU A 248 -26.28 9.78 -3.09
N VAL A 249 -25.83 9.32 -1.91
CA VAL A 249 -25.75 7.90 -1.53
C VAL A 249 -27.15 7.32 -1.32
N GLY A 250 -28.05 8.09 -0.70
CA GLY A 250 -29.46 7.73 -0.57
C GLY A 250 -30.14 7.56 -1.93
N GLU A 251 -29.93 8.50 -2.85
CA GLU A 251 -30.43 8.46 -4.21
C GLU A 251 -29.87 7.24 -4.98
N LYS A 252 -28.55 7.01 -4.92
CA LYS A 252 -27.90 5.83 -5.55
C LYS A 252 -28.39 4.50 -4.96
N LEU A 253 -28.65 4.44 -3.65
CA LEU A 253 -29.21 3.26 -3.00
C LEU A 253 -30.67 3.01 -3.40
N THR A 254 -31.47 4.07 -3.59
CA THR A 254 -32.84 3.94 -4.13
C THR A 254 -32.85 3.52 -5.59
N GLU A 255 -31.90 4.01 -6.40
CA GLU A 255 -31.68 3.60 -7.79
C GLU A 255 -31.26 2.13 -7.90
N LEU A 256 -30.33 1.68 -7.03
CA LEU A 256 -29.93 0.28 -6.93
C LEU A 256 -31.07 -0.64 -6.43
N ARG A 257 -31.98 -0.13 -5.58
CA ARG A 257 -33.17 -0.87 -5.13
C ARG A 257 -34.23 -0.98 -6.23
N ARG A 258 -34.43 0.07 -7.04
CA ARG A 258 -35.32 0.04 -8.22
C ARG A 258 -34.81 -0.92 -9.30
N ASN A 259 -33.49 -1.05 -9.46
CA ASN A 259 -32.89 -1.93 -10.46
C ASN A 259 -32.81 -3.42 -10.03
N ARG A 260 -33.29 -3.79 -8.83
CA ARG A 260 -33.36 -5.19 -8.38
C ARG A 260 -34.46 -6.00 -9.04
N SER A 261 -35.47 -5.39 -9.63
CA SER A 261 -36.63 -6.07 -10.22
C SER A 261 -36.43 -6.54 -11.67
N HIS A 262 -35.21 -6.50 -12.22
CA HIS A 262 -35.00 -6.81 -13.64
C HIS A 262 -33.77 -7.65 -14.01
N CYS A 263 -33.17 -8.41 -13.09
CA CYS A 263 -32.09 -9.30 -13.52
C CYS A 263 -32.06 -10.64 -12.79
N MET A 264 -32.64 -11.65 -13.46
CA MET A 264 -32.32 -13.06 -13.27
C MET A 264 -31.09 -13.40 -14.12
N CYS A 265 -29.90 -13.40 -13.54
CA CYS A 265 -28.82 -14.26 -14.02
C CYS A 265 -27.79 -14.55 -12.91
N PHE A 266 -27.87 -15.78 -12.41
CA PHE A 266 -26.78 -16.51 -11.79
C PHE A 266 -25.79 -16.92 -12.90
N SER A 267 -24.53 -16.45 -12.85
CA SER A 267 -23.32 -17.27 -13.08
C SER A 267 -22.04 -16.43 -13.21
N THR A 268 -21.03 -16.86 -12.44
CA THR A 268 -19.57 -16.66 -12.59
C THR A 268 -18.93 -15.30 -12.26
N HIS A 269 -18.06 -15.34 -11.25
CA HIS A 269 -17.00 -14.39 -10.86
C HIS A 269 -17.35 -12.92 -10.63
N SER A 270 -18.13 -12.67 -9.58
CA SER A 270 -17.89 -11.50 -8.73
C SER A 270 -18.11 -11.89 -7.27
N LEU A 271 -17.18 -11.49 -6.39
CA LEU A 271 -17.33 -11.71 -4.95
C LEU A 271 -18.69 -11.15 -4.51
N PRO A 272 -19.55 -11.96 -3.85
CA PRO A 272 -20.89 -11.55 -3.45
C PRO A 272 -20.80 -10.29 -2.58
N ALA A 273 -21.79 -9.39 -2.72
CA ALA A 273 -21.81 -8.09 -2.05
C ALA A 273 -21.62 -8.18 -0.52
N SER A 274 -21.97 -9.31 0.09
CA SER A 274 -21.71 -9.61 1.51
C SER A 274 -20.21 -9.67 1.85
N CYS A 275 -19.37 -10.27 1.00
CA CYS A 275 -17.92 -10.37 1.25
C CYS A 275 -17.24 -9.00 1.20
N ARG A 276 -17.64 -8.12 0.27
CA ARG A 276 -17.06 -6.76 0.18
C ARG A 276 -17.37 -5.93 1.42
N LEU A 277 -18.57 -6.06 1.98
CA LEU A 277 -18.94 -5.37 3.22
C LEU A 277 -18.14 -5.87 4.43
N GLN A 278 -17.85 -7.17 4.50
CA GLN A 278 -17.01 -7.75 5.56
C GLN A 278 -15.56 -7.25 5.47
N GLU A 279 -15.00 -7.26 4.26
CA GLU A 279 -13.64 -6.78 4.00
C GLU A 279 -13.51 -5.28 4.32
N LEU A 280 -14.44 -4.46 3.84
CA LEU A 280 -14.48 -3.02 4.11
C LEU A 280 -14.58 -2.75 5.61
N SER A 281 -15.45 -3.47 6.33
CA SER A 281 -15.60 -3.31 7.77
C SER A 281 -14.29 -3.62 8.53
N SER A 282 -13.61 -4.72 8.18
CA SER A 282 -12.32 -5.08 8.78
C SER A 282 -11.22 -4.03 8.48
N ALA A 283 -11.21 -3.48 7.26
CA ALA A 283 -10.22 -2.50 6.82
C ALA A 283 -10.43 -1.13 7.46
N ILE A 284 -11.69 -0.70 7.63
CA ILE A 284 -12.05 0.53 8.34
C ILE A 284 -11.58 0.46 9.80
N GLY A 285 -11.85 -0.66 10.49
CA GLY A 285 -11.39 -0.87 11.86
C GLY A 285 -9.86 -0.84 11.98
N GLU A 286 -9.14 -1.40 11.01
CA GLU A 286 -7.67 -1.32 10.96
C GLU A 286 -7.17 0.11 10.78
N ALA A 287 -7.75 0.87 9.83
CA ALA A 287 -7.35 2.24 9.53
C ALA A 287 -7.62 3.19 10.72
N GLN A 288 -8.81 3.10 11.30
CA GLN A 288 -9.20 3.89 12.48
C GLN A 288 -8.31 3.56 13.68
N ALA A 289 -8.03 2.27 13.93
CA ALA A 289 -7.11 1.87 15.00
C ALA A 289 -5.73 2.51 14.82
N ARG A 290 -5.13 2.43 13.61
CA ARG A 290 -3.84 3.06 13.32
C ARG A 290 -3.84 4.56 13.56
N SER A 291 -4.92 5.24 13.18
CA SER A 291 -5.08 6.68 13.42
C SER A 291 -5.04 6.99 14.92
N VAL A 292 -5.81 6.25 15.72
CA VAL A 292 -5.84 6.42 17.19
C VAL A 292 -4.50 6.08 17.84
N VAL A 293 -3.80 5.04 17.37
CA VAL A 293 -2.43 4.74 17.85
C VAL A 293 -1.48 5.91 17.58
N SER A 294 -1.60 6.55 16.40
CA SER A 294 -0.79 7.71 16.03
C SER A 294 -1.07 8.90 16.95
N SER A 295 -2.34 9.19 17.22
CA SER A 295 -2.74 10.29 18.12
C SER A 295 -2.30 10.02 19.57
N LEU A 296 -2.36 8.77 20.02
CA LEU A 296 -1.95 8.36 21.38
C LEU A 296 -0.49 7.90 21.45
N TYR A 297 0.33 8.21 20.45
CA TYR A 297 1.71 7.70 20.38
C TYR A 297 2.57 8.14 21.57
N CYS A 298 2.30 9.30 22.16
CA CYS A 298 2.97 9.78 23.38
C CYS A 298 2.79 8.82 24.57
N LEU A 299 1.62 8.20 24.70
CA LEU A 299 1.30 7.24 25.77
C LEU A 299 1.92 5.86 25.51
N PHE A 300 2.00 5.44 24.25
CA PHE A 300 2.55 4.14 23.87
C PHE A 300 4.04 4.17 23.51
N ARG A 301 4.70 5.34 23.59
CA ARG A 301 6.14 5.47 23.31
C ARG A 301 6.96 4.56 24.23
N LYS A 302 8.00 3.94 23.66
CA LYS A 302 9.01 3.17 24.42
C LYS A 302 9.74 4.06 25.43
N ASN A 303 10.06 3.50 26.59
CA ASN A 303 10.77 4.18 27.69
C ASN A 303 10.09 5.48 28.18
N ASN A 304 8.76 5.51 28.26
CA ASN A 304 8.05 6.57 28.98
C ASN A 304 7.75 6.15 30.44
N SER A 305 7.41 7.11 31.29
CA SER A 305 7.11 6.90 32.73
C SER A 305 5.72 6.29 33.00
N VAL A 306 4.93 6.02 31.96
CA VAL A 306 3.57 5.51 32.10
C VAL A 306 3.59 4.02 32.47
N SER A 307 2.82 3.65 33.49
CA SER A 307 2.75 2.27 33.97
C SER A 307 2.25 1.30 32.91
N PHE A 308 2.75 0.06 32.95
CA PHE A 308 2.32 -1.02 32.07
C PHE A 308 0.79 -1.23 32.11
N HIS A 309 0.21 -1.26 33.31
CA HIS A 309 -1.22 -1.47 33.49
C HIS A 309 -2.06 -0.35 32.85
N ALA A 310 -1.65 0.92 32.97
CA ALA A 310 -2.35 2.04 32.34
C ALA A 310 -2.36 1.93 30.81
N LYS A 311 -1.21 1.57 30.20
CA LYS A 311 -1.13 1.36 28.75
C LYS A 311 -1.96 0.17 28.29
N LEU A 312 -1.95 -0.93 29.06
CA LEU A 312 -2.73 -2.12 28.77
C LEU A 312 -4.23 -1.82 28.82
N THR A 313 -4.66 -1.05 29.82
CA THR A 313 -6.04 -0.57 29.95
C THR A 313 -6.42 0.33 28.78
N ALA A 314 -5.59 1.32 28.43
CA ALA A 314 -5.84 2.20 27.28
C ALA A 314 -5.98 1.42 25.96
N TYR A 315 -5.17 0.38 25.76
CA TYR A 315 -5.32 -0.50 24.61
C TYR A 315 -6.66 -1.27 24.63
N LYS A 316 -7.05 -1.84 25.78
CA LYS A 316 -8.30 -2.58 25.94
C LYS A 316 -9.54 -1.70 25.77
N THR A 317 -9.50 -0.43 26.20
CA THR A 317 -10.65 0.47 26.23
C THR A 317 -10.79 1.32 24.97
N LEU A 318 -9.69 1.79 24.38
CA LEU A 318 -9.75 2.72 23.24
C LEU A 318 -9.54 2.02 21.91
N ILE A 319 -8.55 1.13 21.81
CA ILE A 319 -8.09 0.63 20.51
C ILE A 319 -8.74 -0.71 20.16
N ARG A 320 -8.81 -1.66 21.11
CA ARG A 320 -9.40 -2.97 20.87
C ARG A 320 -10.87 -2.89 20.41
N PRO A 321 -11.74 -2.03 20.99
CA PRO A 321 -13.12 -1.91 20.53
C PRO A 321 -13.20 -1.42 19.09
N ILE A 322 -12.38 -0.45 18.68
CA ILE A 322 -12.33 0.04 17.29
C ILE A 322 -11.98 -1.09 16.31
N MET A 323 -10.99 -1.92 16.68
CA MET A 323 -10.59 -3.07 15.86
C MET A 323 -11.65 -4.18 15.78
N THR A 324 -12.58 -4.24 16.75
CA THR A 324 -13.51 -5.37 16.93
C THR A 324 -14.99 -4.99 16.95
N TYR A 325 -15.30 -3.73 16.66
CA TYR A 325 -16.64 -3.13 16.76
C TYR A 325 -17.69 -3.89 15.94
N ALA A 326 -17.34 -4.29 14.72
CA ALA A 326 -18.23 -5.01 13.80
C ALA A 326 -17.91 -6.51 13.70
N CYS A 327 -17.34 -7.10 14.75
CA CYS A 327 -16.84 -8.47 14.72
C CYS A 327 -17.85 -9.56 14.30
N PRO A 328 -19.17 -9.49 14.57
CA PRO A 328 -20.11 -10.50 14.08
C PRO A 328 -20.28 -10.45 12.56
N ILE A 329 -20.05 -9.29 11.93
CA ILE A 329 -20.18 -9.11 10.49
C ILE A 329 -19.00 -9.76 9.77
N PHE A 330 -17.77 -9.51 10.24
CA PHE A 330 -16.54 -9.97 9.56
C PHE A 330 -15.87 -11.20 10.21
N SER A 331 -16.53 -11.91 11.13
CA SER A 331 -15.99 -13.14 11.77
C SER A 331 -15.56 -14.21 10.73
N ASN A 332 -16.18 -14.15 9.57
CA ASN A 332 -16.06 -15.11 8.47
C ASN A 332 -15.11 -14.64 7.37
N CYS A 333 -14.51 -13.47 7.55
CA CYS A 333 -13.53 -12.90 6.64
C CYS A 333 -12.29 -13.80 6.52
N PRO A 334 -11.60 -13.84 5.36
CA PRO A 334 -10.36 -14.60 5.19
C PRO A 334 -9.30 -14.27 6.24
N ASP A 335 -8.46 -15.26 6.60
CA ASP A 335 -7.38 -15.09 7.61
C ASP A 335 -6.41 -13.96 7.29
N VAL A 336 -6.30 -13.55 6.03
CA VAL A 336 -5.46 -12.43 5.61
C VAL A 336 -5.82 -11.15 6.37
N HIS A 337 -7.11 -10.89 6.58
CA HIS A 337 -7.59 -9.71 7.32
C HIS A 337 -7.34 -9.85 8.82
N PHE A 338 -7.58 -11.04 9.39
CA PHE A 338 -7.25 -11.34 10.79
C PHE A 338 -5.75 -11.23 11.07
N LYS A 339 -4.89 -11.65 10.13
CA LYS A 339 -3.44 -11.48 10.24
C LYS A 339 -3.04 -10.02 10.32
N ARG A 340 -3.66 -9.12 9.53
CA ARG A 340 -3.39 -7.68 9.58
C ARG A 340 -3.78 -7.07 10.93
N LEU A 341 -4.97 -7.39 11.44
CA LEU A 341 -5.41 -6.97 12.78
C LEU A 341 -4.50 -7.53 13.87
N GLN A 342 -4.09 -8.80 13.77
CA GLN A 342 -3.16 -9.42 14.71
C GLN A 342 -1.78 -8.72 14.69
N ILE A 343 -1.29 -8.33 13.52
CA ILE A 343 -0.04 -7.55 13.40
C ILE A 343 -0.17 -6.22 14.16
N GLN A 344 -1.31 -5.54 14.08
CA GLN A 344 -1.54 -4.31 14.84
C GLN A 344 -1.59 -4.55 16.34
N GLN A 345 -2.29 -5.59 16.79
CA GLN A 345 -2.27 -6.00 18.20
C GLN A 345 -0.84 -6.28 18.67
N ASN A 346 -0.05 -7.05 17.91
CA ASN A 346 1.31 -7.41 18.28
C ASN A 346 2.24 -6.18 18.36
N LYS A 347 2.07 -5.20 17.46
CA LYS A 347 2.82 -3.94 17.51
C LYS A 347 2.50 -3.17 18.80
N LEU A 348 1.22 -3.07 19.14
CA LEU A 348 0.76 -2.40 20.35
C LEU A 348 1.23 -3.11 21.61
N LEU A 349 1.15 -4.44 21.67
CA LEU A 349 1.65 -5.20 22.82
C LEU A 349 3.15 -4.99 23.03
N ARG A 350 3.96 -4.92 21.95
CA ARG A 350 5.38 -4.58 22.05
C ARG A 350 5.62 -3.16 22.57
N MET A 351 4.73 -2.22 22.27
CA MET A 351 4.80 -0.85 22.79
C MET A 351 4.41 -0.79 24.26
N VAL A 352 3.37 -1.52 24.66
CA VAL A 352 2.87 -1.62 26.04
C VAL A 352 3.91 -2.27 26.96
N LEU A 353 4.46 -3.41 26.56
CA LEU A 353 5.48 -4.17 27.32
C LEU A 353 6.90 -3.60 27.18
N ASN A 354 7.09 -2.58 26.33
CA ASN A 354 8.41 -2.10 25.92
C ASN A 354 9.32 -3.21 25.34
N ALA A 355 8.72 -4.26 24.78
CA ALA A 355 9.42 -5.46 24.37
C ALA A 355 10.30 -5.23 23.13
N PRO A 356 11.43 -5.94 23.00
CA PRO A 356 12.24 -5.91 21.78
C PRO A 356 11.46 -6.43 20.56
N PHE A 357 11.96 -6.12 19.36
CA PHE A 357 11.26 -6.49 18.12
C PHE A 357 11.24 -8.02 17.87
N PHE A 358 12.16 -8.77 18.50
CA PHE A 358 12.34 -10.22 18.33
C PHE A 358 11.59 -11.07 19.37
N THR A 359 10.93 -10.47 20.39
CA THR A 359 10.13 -11.25 21.37
C THR A 359 9.09 -12.09 20.62
N ARG A 360 8.93 -13.38 20.99
CA ARG A 360 7.96 -14.25 20.33
C ARG A 360 6.55 -13.76 20.64
N THR A 361 5.64 -13.89 19.68
CA THR A 361 4.25 -13.46 19.84
C THR A 361 3.58 -14.19 21.00
N THR A 362 3.88 -15.48 21.19
CA THR A 362 3.38 -16.27 22.33
C THR A 362 3.72 -15.63 23.66
N ASP A 363 4.95 -15.15 23.80
CA ASP A 363 5.49 -14.62 25.05
C ASP A 363 4.89 -13.23 25.32
N LEU A 364 4.71 -12.41 24.27
CA LEU A 364 4.02 -11.12 24.38
C LEU A 364 2.59 -11.27 24.91
N HIS A 365 1.87 -12.32 24.49
CA HIS A 365 0.50 -12.54 24.92
C HIS A 365 0.44 -13.01 26.38
N LYS A 366 1.38 -13.87 26.80
CA LYS A 366 1.53 -14.32 28.20
C LYS A 366 1.88 -13.16 29.13
N GLU A 367 2.92 -12.41 28.78
CA GLU A 367 3.37 -11.24 29.55
C GLU A 367 2.32 -10.12 29.63
N ALA A 368 1.42 -10.03 28.64
CA ALA A 368 0.34 -9.04 28.61
C ALA A 368 -0.95 -9.52 29.32
N ASN A 369 -0.84 -10.28 30.42
CA ASN A 369 -1.95 -10.90 31.15
C ASN A 369 -2.82 -11.81 30.27
N ASP A 370 -2.20 -12.77 29.59
CA ASP A 370 -2.86 -13.79 28.75
C ASP A 370 -3.94 -13.22 27.84
N ILE A 371 -3.60 -12.10 27.18
CA ILE A 371 -4.53 -11.44 26.28
C ILE A 371 -4.88 -12.39 25.13
N PRO A 372 -6.18 -12.54 24.76
CA PRO A 372 -6.55 -13.35 23.61
C PRO A 372 -6.06 -12.72 22.31
N THR A 373 -5.75 -13.57 21.33
CA THR A 373 -5.55 -13.13 19.94
C THR A 373 -6.83 -12.49 19.39
N ILE A 374 -6.70 -11.64 18.37
CA ILE A 374 -7.87 -11.02 17.73
C ILE A 374 -8.87 -12.09 17.27
N ARG A 375 -8.38 -13.21 16.72
CA ARG A 375 -9.24 -14.30 16.25
C ARG A 375 -10.06 -14.91 17.39
N GLN A 376 -9.40 -15.31 18.47
CA GLN A 376 -10.07 -15.88 19.65
C GLN A 376 -11.08 -14.90 20.27
N PHE A 377 -10.73 -13.62 20.32
CA PHE A 377 -11.59 -12.59 20.88
C PHE A 377 -12.82 -12.31 20.00
N VAL A 378 -12.64 -12.23 18.68
CA VAL A 378 -13.74 -12.10 17.72
C VAL A 378 -14.66 -13.31 17.78
N ASP A 379 -14.12 -14.53 17.75
CA ASP A 379 -14.93 -15.76 17.82
C ASP A 379 -15.74 -15.82 19.14
N LYS A 380 -15.18 -15.33 20.25
CA LYS A 380 -15.90 -15.21 21.54
C LYS A 380 -17.05 -14.20 21.45
N LEU A 381 -16.80 -13.00 20.94
CA LEU A 381 -17.82 -11.95 20.81
C LEU A 381 -18.93 -12.36 19.85
N THR A 382 -18.59 -12.97 18.72
CA THR A 382 -19.55 -13.44 17.72
C THR A 382 -20.47 -14.52 18.30
N LYS A 383 -19.93 -15.49 19.05
CA LYS A 383 -20.75 -16.50 19.75
C LYS A 383 -21.70 -15.87 20.77
N GLN A 384 -21.24 -14.87 21.52
CA GLN A 384 -22.08 -14.14 22.47
C GLN A 384 -23.16 -13.32 21.77
N PHE A 385 -22.87 -12.74 20.61
CA PHE A 385 -23.83 -11.99 19.82
C PHE A 385 -24.96 -12.90 19.30
N TYR A 386 -24.63 -14.00 18.64
CA TYR A 386 -25.65 -14.89 18.06
C TYR A 386 -26.47 -15.66 19.11
N SER A 387 -25.86 -16.05 20.24
CA SER A 387 -26.61 -16.66 21.35
C SER A 387 -27.66 -15.70 21.93
N ARG A 388 -27.28 -14.43 22.15
CA ARG A 388 -28.22 -13.38 22.59
C ARG A 388 -29.27 -13.04 21.55
N ALA A 389 -28.87 -13.01 20.27
CA ALA A 389 -29.80 -12.72 19.18
C ALA A 389 -30.89 -13.81 19.08
N SER A 390 -30.51 -15.09 19.24
CA SER A 390 -31.43 -16.23 19.19
C SER A 390 -32.46 -16.24 20.32
N SER A 391 -32.10 -15.70 21.49
CA SER A 391 -33.00 -15.59 22.66
C SER A 391 -33.78 -14.27 22.71
N HIS A 392 -33.63 -13.38 21.73
CA HIS A 392 -34.22 -12.05 21.78
C HIS A 392 -35.72 -12.08 21.43
N GLU A 393 -36.51 -11.26 22.12
CA GLU A 393 -37.97 -11.18 21.93
C GLU A 393 -38.36 -10.67 20.52
N ASN A 394 -37.61 -9.69 20.01
CA ASN A 394 -37.79 -9.17 18.66
C ASN A 394 -37.51 -10.23 17.59
N LYS A 395 -38.55 -10.55 16.80
CA LYS A 395 -38.51 -11.52 15.68
C LYS A 395 -37.41 -11.23 14.66
N LEU A 396 -37.13 -9.96 14.34
CA LEU A 396 -36.08 -9.59 13.38
C LEU A 396 -34.68 -9.96 13.92
N VAL A 397 -34.43 -9.69 15.19
CA VAL A 397 -33.17 -10.01 15.86
C VAL A 397 -33.02 -11.52 16.04
N LYS A 398 -34.12 -12.21 16.35
CA LYS A 398 -34.18 -13.68 16.42
C LYS A 398 -33.87 -14.34 15.08
N ASN A 399 -34.37 -13.77 13.98
CA ASN A 399 -34.05 -14.23 12.63
C ASN A 399 -32.57 -14.01 12.28
N LEU A 400 -31.93 -12.95 12.78
CA LEU A 400 -30.46 -12.77 12.66
C LEU A 400 -29.67 -13.82 13.47
N GLY A 401 -30.25 -14.35 14.55
CA GLY A 401 -29.68 -15.42 15.38
C GLY A 401 -29.64 -16.79 14.70
N ASN A 402 -30.56 -17.07 13.77
CA ASN A 402 -30.60 -18.27 12.92
C ASN A 402 -29.53 -18.24 11.81
N TYR A 403 -28.28 -17.97 12.18
CA TYR A 403 -27.16 -17.88 11.27
C TYR A 403 -26.37 -19.19 11.29
N ASP A 404 -26.51 -20.00 10.23
CA ASP A 404 -25.80 -21.28 10.13
C ASP A 404 -24.32 -21.07 9.79
N ILE A 405 -23.46 -21.43 10.74
CA ILE A 405 -22.00 -21.33 10.61
C ILE A 405 -21.48 -22.24 9.46
N ARG A 406 -22.24 -23.28 9.10
CA ARG A 406 -21.88 -24.27 8.06
C ARG A 406 -22.34 -23.87 6.66
N ASN A 407 -23.32 -22.97 6.55
CA ASN A 407 -23.87 -22.53 5.27
C ASN A 407 -23.15 -21.27 4.73
N MET A 408 -21.87 -21.13 5.07
CA MET A 408 -21.00 -20.14 4.48
C MET A 408 -20.40 -20.71 3.21
N GLY A 409 -20.73 -20.11 2.08
CA GLY A 409 -20.11 -20.42 0.79
C GLY A 409 -18.58 -20.24 0.72
N PHE A 410 -17.87 -19.96 1.81
CA PHE A 410 -16.40 -19.91 1.83
C PHE A 410 -15.81 -20.25 3.21
N ARG A 411 -15.62 -21.55 3.50
CA ARG A 411 -14.42 -22.10 4.17
C ARG A 411 -14.43 -23.64 4.23
N ILE A 412 -13.63 -24.28 3.38
CA ILE A 412 -13.04 -25.60 3.69
C ILE A 412 -11.57 -25.56 3.29
N ARG A 413 -10.68 -25.28 4.26
CA ARG A 413 -9.36 -25.96 4.29
C ARG A 413 -9.46 -26.98 5.41
N ILE A 414 -9.90 -28.19 5.06
CA ILE A 414 -9.61 -29.36 5.89
C ILE A 414 -8.11 -29.58 5.74
N LYS A 415 -7.36 -29.33 6.81
CA LYS A 415 -6.07 -30.00 6.95
C LYS A 415 -6.41 -31.46 7.25
N PHE A 416 -6.19 -32.35 6.28
CA PHE A 416 -5.99 -33.75 6.62
C PHE A 416 -4.67 -33.81 7.40
N THR A 417 -4.77 -34.06 8.70
CA THR A 417 -3.70 -34.74 9.43
C THR A 417 -3.85 -36.22 9.09
N LEU A 418 -2.80 -36.80 8.51
CA LEU A 418 -2.63 -38.26 8.50
C LEU A 418 -2.52 -38.78 9.94
#